data_AF-A0A4Q3EK73-F1
#
_entry.id   AF-A0A4Q3EK73-F1
#
_cell.length_a   1.000
_cell.length_b   1.000
_cell.length_c   1.000
_cell.angle_alpha   90.00
_cell.angle_beta   90.00
_cell.angle_gamma   90.00
#
_symmetry.space_group_name_H-M   'P 1'
#
loop_
_entity.id
_entity.type
_entity.pdbx_description
1 polymer ?
#
loop_
_entity_poly.entity_id
_entity_poly.type
_entity_poly.pdbx_seq_one_letter_code
_entity_poly.pdbx_strand_id
1 'polypeptide(L)' 'MIKEIAKPESNTYLLNLPDEMIGKVIEISAEEIQEHKVPFFKKSIDQLHKELEGLTVNLESFKFNRSEANDYE' A
#
# COMPACT_ATOMS: atom_id res chain seq x y z
N MET A 1 15.03 -14.58 -4.62
CA MET A 1 15.70 -13.33 -4.18
C MET A 1 15.12 -12.98 -2.82
N ILE A 2 15.93 -13.03 -1.76
CA ILE A 2 15.50 -12.63 -0.41
C ILE A 2 15.70 -11.11 -0.33
N LYS A 3 14.65 -10.38 0.07
CA LYS A 3 14.71 -8.93 0.31
C LYS A 3 14.21 -8.66 1.71
N GLU A 4 15.08 -8.14 2.56
CA GLU A 4 14.74 -7.70 3.91
C GLU A 4 14.86 -6.17 3.99
N ILE A 5 13.83 -5.52 4.51
CA ILE A 5 13.85 -4.08 4.80
C ILE A 5 14.01 -3.95 6.31
N ALA A 6 15.18 -3.52 6.74
CA ALA A 6 15.50 -3.32 8.15
C ALA A 6 16.00 -1.88 8.38
N LYS A 7 15.73 -1.36 9.57
CA LYS A 7 16.25 -0.07 10.04
C LYS A 7 17.25 -0.34 11.16
N PRO A 8 18.56 -0.30 10.90
CA PRO A 8 19.57 -0.54 11.93
C PRO A 8 19.52 0.54 13.02
N GLU A 9 19.48 0.13 14.28
CA GLU A 9 19.55 1.04 15.44
C GLU A 9 21.00 1.27 15.92
N SER A 10 21.95 0.55 15.34
CA SER A 10 23.37 0.63 15.66
C SER A 10 24.21 0.56 14.38
N ASN A 11 25.51 0.76 14.51
CA ASN A 11 26.47 0.61 13.41
C ASN A 11 26.69 -0.86 12.98
N THR A 12 26.03 -1.81 13.64
CA THR A 12 26.12 -3.24 13.35
C THR A 12 24.73 -3.80 13.05
N TYR A 13 24.63 -4.65 12.03
CA TYR A 13 23.41 -5.37 11.67
C TYR A 13 23.73 -6.85 11.47
N LEU A 14 22.98 -7.73 12.13
CA LEU A 14 23.13 -9.19 12.10
C LEU A 14 22.02 -9.80 11.26
N LEU A 15 22.38 -10.41 10.13
CA LEU A 15 21.45 -11.13 9.24
C LEU A 15 21.53 -12.63 9.52
N ASN A 16 20.42 -13.25 9.90
CA ASN A 16 20.32 -14.70 10.04
C ASN A 16 19.87 -15.31 8.71
N LEU A 17 20.74 -16.13 8.12
CA LEU A 17 20.42 -16.81 6.86
C LEU A 17 19.57 -18.05 7.12
N PRO A 18 18.63 -18.38 6.22
CA PRO A 18 17.87 -19.62 6.32
C PRO A 18 18.77 -20.83 6.03
N ASP A 19 18.44 -21.98 6.62
CA ASP A 19 19.24 -23.21 6.55
C ASP A 19 19.56 -23.65 5.11
N GLU A 20 18.65 -23.37 4.18
CA GLU A 20 18.80 -23.67 2.76
C GLU A 20 19.96 -22.92 2.07
N MET A 21 20.53 -21.89 2.70
CA MET A 21 21.67 -21.12 2.19
C MET A 21 23.02 -21.58 2.75
N ILE A 22 23.05 -22.54 3.68
CA ILE A 22 24.30 -23.06 4.26
C ILE A 22 25.16 -23.70 3.17
N GLY A 23 26.43 -23.29 3.09
CA GLY A 23 27.42 -23.83 2.15
C GLY A 23 27.35 -23.26 0.73
N LYS A 24 26.48 -22.28 0.47
CA LYS A 24 26.36 -21.60 -0.83
C LYS A 24 27.11 -20.26 -0.82
N VAL A 25 27.55 -19.83 -2.00
CA VAL A 25 28.06 -18.47 -2.20
C VAL A 25 26.87 -17.52 -2.24
N ILE A 26 26.95 -16.45 -1.47
CA ILE A 26 25.91 -15.44 -1.30
C ILE A 26 26.47 -14.06 -1.59
N GLU A 27 25.71 -13.27 -2.35
CA GLU A 27 25.96 -11.86 -2.58
C GLU A 27 25.00 -11.05 -1.69
N ILE A 28 25.51 -10.04 -1.01
CA ILE A 28 24.74 -9.16 -0.14
C ILE A 28 24.83 -7.75 -0.71
N SER A 29 23.67 -7.16 -1.01
CA SER A 29 23.52 -5.80 -1.51
C SER A 29 22.65 -5.00 -0.55
N ALA A 30 23.10 -3.79 -0.20
CA ALA A 30 22.41 -2.89 0.72
C ALA A 30 22.18 -1.55 0.04
N GLU A 31 20.95 -1.05 0.15
CA GLU A 31 20.53 0.22 -0.44
C GLU A 31 19.74 1.01 0.61
N GLU A 32 19.97 2.32 0.66
CA GLU A 32 19.14 3.21 1.47
C GLU A 32 17.79 3.41 0.78
N ILE A 33 16.71 3.11 1.49
CA ILE A 33 15.35 3.29 1.00
C ILE A 33 14.73 4.49 1.71
N GLN A 34 14.23 5.46 0.95
CA GLN A 34 13.40 6.51 1.51
C GLN A 34 12.05 5.93 1.90
N GLU A 35 11.73 5.97 3.18
CA GLU A 35 10.42 5.55 3.66
C GLU A 35 9.37 6.55 3.17
N HIS A 36 8.64 6.17 2.12
CA HIS A 36 7.42 6.88 1.77
C HIS A 36 6.38 6.60 2.84
N LYS A 37 6.24 7.52 3.79
CA LYS A 37 5.07 7.54 4.67
C LYS A 37 3.86 7.71 3.78
N VAL A 38 3.19 6.61 3.45
CA VAL A 38 1.82 6.68 2.94
C VAL A 38 1.04 7.29 4.10
N PRO A 39 0.58 8.54 3.98
CA PRO A 39 -0.08 9.13 5.12
C PRO A 39 -1.40 8.37 5.30
N PHE A 40 -1.50 7.67 6.42
CA PHE A 40 -2.75 7.04 6.84
C PHE A 40 -3.70 8.15 7.28
N PHE A 41 -4.26 8.87 6.31
CA PHE A 41 -5.34 9.80 6.56
C PHE A 41 -6.62 8.99 6.69
N LYS A 42 -7.01 8.67 7.92
CA LYS A 42 -8.40 8.30 8.21
C LYS A 42 -9.22 9.58 8.09
N LYS A 43 -9.60 9.95 6.86
CA LYS A 43 -10.48 11.10 6.65
C LYS A 43 -11.84 10.79 7.27
N SER A 44 -12.41 11.73 8.01
CA SER A 44 -13.80 11.59 8.44
C SER A 44 -14.73 11.69 7.23
N ILE A 45 -15.94 11.13 7.35
CA ILE A 45 -16.98 11.28 6.31
C ILE A 45 -17.22 12.76 6.02
N ASP A 46 -17.20 13.62 7.04
CA ASP A 46 -17.38 15.06 6.89
C ASP A 46 -16.26 15.73 6.09
N GLN A 47 -15.01 15.30 6.28
CA GLN A 47 -13.87 15.79 5.49
C GLN A 47 -13.98 15.37 4.03
N LEU A 48 -14.44 14.13 3.78
CA LEU A 48 -14.68 13.64 2.44
C LEU A 48 -15.81 14.42 1.75
N HIS A 49 -16.92 14.67 2.45
CA HIS A 49 -18.03 15.47 1.93
C HIS A 49 -17.61 16.90 1.59
N LYS A 50 -16.78 17.53 2.44
CA LYS A 50 -16.27 18.87 2.18
C LYS A 50 -15.32 18.93 0.98
N GLU A 51 -14.46 17.93 0.80
CA GLU A 51 -13.54 17.87 -0.35
C GLU A 51 -14.26 17.57 -1.67
N LEU A 52 -15.38 16.85 -1.61
CA LEU A 52 -16.21 16.52 -2.77
C LEU A 52 -17.34 17.52 -3.00
N GLU A 53 -17.45 18.56 -2.17
CA GLU A 53 -18.44 19.62 -2.29
C GLU A 53 -18.25 20.35 -3.63
N GLY A 54 -19.27 20.32 -4.49
CA GLY A 54 -19.21 20.88 -5.84
C GLY A 54 -18.69 19.92 -6.92
N LEU A 55 -18.17 18.74 -6.54
CA LEU A 55 -17.90 17.62 -7.44
C LEU A 55 -18.98 16.54 -7.38
N THR A 56 -19.90 16.65 -6.43
CA THR A 56 -21.05 15.76 -6.28
C THR A 56 -22.14 16.08 -7.31
N VAL A 57 -22.55 15.07 -8.06
CA VAL A 57 -23.70 15.14 -8.96
C VAL A 57 -24.98 14.89 -8.16
N ASN A 58 -26.06 15.63 -8.47
CA ASN A 58 -27.36 15.38 -7.87
C ASN A 58 -27.92 14.06 -8.44
N LEU A 59 -28.07 13.06 -7.58
CA LEU A 59 -28.57 11.72 -7.89
C LEU A 59 -29.95 11.45 -7.28
N GLU A 60 -30.69 12.47 -6.83
CA GLU A 60 -32.03 12.32 -6.22
C GLU A 60 -33.01 11.55 -7.12
N SER A 61 -32.90 11.69 -8.43
CA SER A 61 -33.69 10.95 -9.43
C SER A 61 -32.97 9.71 -9.98
N PHE A 62 -31.73 9.47 -9.59
CA PHE A 62 -30.95 8.32 -10.05
C PHE A 62 -31.24 7.11 -9.18
N LYS A 63 -31.90 6.12 -9.79
CA LYS A 63 -32.12 4.81 -9.17
C LYS A 63 -31.15 3.82 -9.79
N PHE A 64 -30.08 3.49 -9.07
CA PHE A 64 -29.17 2.43 -9.48
C PHE A 64 -29.95 1.11 -9.59
N ASN A 65 -30.14 0.61 -10.82
CA ASN A 65 -30.77 -0.67 -11.07
C ASN A 65 -29.69 -1.72 -11.34
N ARG A 66 -29.43 -2.58 -10.34
CA ARG A 66 -28.43 -3.65 -10.43
C ARG A 66 -28.72 -4.64 -11.57
N SER A 67 -29.98 -4.76 -12.02
CA SER A 67 -30.36 -5.65 -13.12
C SER A 67 -29.95 -5.12 -14.49
N GLU A 68 -29.84 -3.80 -14.70
CA GLU A 68 -29.33 -3.22 -15.96
C GLU A 68 -27.82 -3.45 -16.14
N ALA A 69 -27.06 -3.50 -15.04
CA ALA A 69 -25.60 -3.61 -15.09
C ALA A 69 -25.08 -4.99 -15.54
N ASN A 70 -25.97 -5.96 -15.75
CA ASN A 70 -25.65 -7.33 -16.17
C ASN A 70 -26.24 -7.71 -17.53
N ASP A 71 -26.98 -6.83 -18.23
CA ASP A 71 -27.39 -7.07 -19.62
C ASP A 71 -26.23 -6.71 -20.55
N TYR A 72 -25.26 -7.62 -20.63
CA TYR A 72 -24.31 -7.68 -21.73
C TYR A 72 -24.91 -8.65 -22.76
N GLU A 73 -25.48 -8.14 -23.85
CA GLU A 73 -25.63 -8.94 -25.08
C GLU A 73 -24.26 -9.33 -25.65
#